data_AF-A0A3D4CT94-F1
#
_entry.id   AF-A0A3D4CT94-F1
#
_cell.length_a   1.000
_cell.length_b   1.000
_cell.length_c   1.000
_cell.angle_alpha   90.00
_cell.angle_beta   90.00
_cell.angle_gamma   90.00
#
_symmetry.space_group_name_H-M   'P 1'
#
loop_
_entity.id
_entity.type
_entity.pdbx_description
1 polymer ?
#
loop_
_entity_poly.entity_id
_entity_poly.type
_entity_poly.pdbx_seq_one_letter_code
_entity_poly.pdbx_strand_id
1 'polypeptide(L)'
;SGPPKWVLFRRKALLASARAVNKHLAVSEADRFMLALPTFHVGGFGVVARAYEAGCPLSIMEGGWDAARFVKAVELDRSTVTSLVPTQVHDLIALGLTAPRSLRVVIAGGGRLNERDGKLARELGWPVLQTYGMTEA
;
A
#
# COMPACT_ATOMS: atom_id res chain seq x y z
N SER A 1 -28.00 0.31 4.78
CA SER A 1 -26.92 1.27 5.08
C SER A 1 -27.26 1.98 6.37
N GLY A 2 -26.45 1.83 7.42
CA GLY A 2 -26.63 2.55 8.69
C GLY A 2 -25.83 3.85 8.69
N PRO A 3 -26.02 4.72 9.70
CA PRO A 3 -25.22 5.94 9.83
C PRO A 3 -23.72 5.58 9.94
N PRO A 4 -22.82 6.43 9.44
CA PRO A 4 -21.38 6.21 9.54
C PRO A 4 -20.98 6.06 11.01
N LYS A 5 -20.26 4.99 11.33
CA LYS A 5 -19.70 4.75 12.66
C LYS A 5 -18.30 5.35 12.72
N TRP A 6 -18.05 6.21 13.70
CA TRP A 6 -16.71 6.71 13.97
C TRP A 6 -15.88 5.60 14.63
N VAL A 7 -14.76 5.24 14.01
CA VAL A 7 -13.80 4.29 14.58
C VAL A 7 -12.64 5.09 15.15
N LEU A 8 -12.47 5.05 16.47
CA LEU A 8 -11.34 5.68 17.15
C LEU A 8 -10.19 4.68 17.24
N PHE A 9 -9.13 4.92 16.48
CA PHE A 9 -7.89 4.17 16.66
C PHE A 9 -7.01 4.84 17.72
N ARG A 10 -6.75 4.13 18.83
CA ARG A 10 -5.75 4.57 19.81
C ARG A 10 -4.36 4.53 19.14
N ARG A 11 -3.53 5.56 19.35
CA ARG A 11 -2.14 5.61 18.83
C ARG A 11 -1.38 4.29 19.06
N LYS A 12 -1.52 3.69 20.24
CA LYS A 12 -0.89 2.41 20.59
C LYS A 12 -1.35 1.25 19.70
N ALA A 13 -2.63 1.17 19.35
CA ALA A 13 -3.17 0.13 18.49
C ALA A 13 -2.66 0.28 17.05
N LEU A 14 -2.64 1.51 16.53
CA LEU A 14 -2.07 1.82 15.21
C LEU A 14 -0.59 1.42 15.10
N LEU A 15 0.22 1.78 16.10
CA LEU A 15 1.64 1.43 16.09
C LEU A 15 1.88 -0.07 16.33
N ALA A 16 1.03 -0.75 17.11
CA ALA A 16 1.11 -2.19 17.28
C ALA A 16 0.78 -2.93 15.97
N SER A 17 -0.27 -2.50 15.27
CA SER A 17 -0.64 -3.01 13.94
C SER A 17 0.48 -2.75 12.92
N ALA A 18 1.01 -1.52 12.88
CA ALA A 18 2.13 -1.14 12.03
C ALA A 18 3.36 -2.03 12.27
N ARG A 19 3.74 -2.24 13.54
CA ARG A 19 4.85 -3.13 13.93
C ARG A 19 4.63 -4.57 13.48
N ALA A 20 3.42 -5.10 13.65
CA ALA A 20 3.09 -6.47 13.23
C ALA A 20 3.23 -6.63 11.71
N VAL A 21 2.72 -5.66 10.93
CA VAL A 21 2.83 -5.66 9.48
C VAL A 21 4.29 -5.47 9.04
N ASN A 22 5.01 -4.52 9.62
CA ASN A 22 6.43 -4.29 9.32
C ASN A 22 7.26 -5.54 9.60
N LYS A 23 7.03 -6.23 10.72
CA LYS A 23 7.68 -7.51 11.04
C LYS A 23 7.35 -8.59 10.01
N HIS A 24 6.08 -8.74 9.63
CA HIS A 24 5.66 -9.74 8.63
C HIS A 24 6.30 -9.49 7.27
N LEU A 25 6.44 -8.22 6.88
CA LEU A 25 6.99 -7.81 5.59
C LEU A 25 8.51 -7.59 5.62
N ALA A 26 9.17 -7.85 6.75
CA ALA A 26 10.57 -7.56 7.00
C ALA A 26 10.96 -6.13 6.59
N VAL A 27 10.14 -5.15 6.96
CA VAL A 27 10.41 -3.72 6.75
C VAL A 27 11.53 -3.27 7.69
N SER A 28 12.47 -2.49 7.16
CA SER A 28 13.59 -1.90 7.91
C SER A 28 13.79 -0.43 7.53
N GLU A 29 14.66 0.27 8.23
CA GLU A 29 15.04 1.67 7.92
C GLU A 29 15.63 1.86 6.52
N ALA A 30 16.11 0.79 5.87
CA ALA A 30 16.58 0.81 4.48
C ALA A 30 15.43 0.83 3.45
N ASP A 31 14.20 0.56 3.88
CA ASP A 31 13.02 0.63 3.03
C ASP A 31 12.50 2.05 2.87
N ARG A 32 11.75 2.25 1.79
CA ARG A 32 11.13 3.53 1.44
C ARG A 32 9.70 3.30 1.01
N PHE A 33 8.77 4.00 1.67
CA PHE A 33 7.36 3.89 1.37
C PHE A 33 6.93 4.92 0.32
N MET A 34 6.14 4.48 -0.66
CA MET A 34 5.32 5.36 -1.50
C MET A 34 3.86 5.31 -1.04
N LEU A 35 3.31 6.46 -0.65
CA LEU A 35 1.90 6.62 -0.34
C LEU A 35 1.13 7.12 -1.57
N ALA A 36 0.24 6.26 -2.09
CA ALA A 36 -0.67 6.58 -3.19
C ALA A 36 -2.16 6.50 -2.78
N LEU A 37 -2.43 6.52 -1.46
CA LEU A 37 -3.77 6.41 -0.88
C LEU A 37 -4.09 7.66 -0.05
N PRO A 38 -5.36 8.08 0.03
CA PRO A 38 -5.74 9.17 0.92
C PRO A 38 -5.49 8.80 2.39
N THR A 39 -4.90 9.73 3.14
CA THR A 39 -4.57 9.55 4.57
C THR A 39 -5.78 9.58 5.50
N PHE A 40 -6.94 10.05 5.03
CA PHE A 40 -8.18 10.03 5.81
C PHE A 40 -8.88 8.66 5.84
N HIS A 41 -8.35 7.67 5.11
CA HIS A 41 -8.74 6.26 5.23
C HIS A 41 -7.67 5.46 5.96
N VAL A 42 -8.09 4.42 6.69
CA VAL A 42 -7.18 3.55 7.47
C VAL A 42 -6.08 2.92 6.61
N GLY A 43 -6.36 2.61 5.34
CA GLY A 43 -5.36 2.07 4.40
C GLY A 43 -4.20 3.04 4.15
N GLY A 44 -4.51 4.32 3.87
CA GLY A 44 -3.49 5.35 3.67
C GLY A 44 -2.79 5.74 4.96
N PHE A 45 -3.55 5.95 6.05
CA PHE A 45 -2.94 6.26 7.35
C PHE A 45 -2.07 5.12 7.89
N GLY A 46 -2.42 3.88 7.60
CA GLY A 46 -1.63 2.70 7.96
C GLY A 46 -0.25 2.70 7.29
N VAL A 47 -0.10 3.24 6.08
CA VAL A 47 1.23 3.45 5.46
C VAL A 47 2.05 4.43 6.29
N VAL A 48 1.46 5.56 6.70
CA VAL A 48 2.15 6.57 7.52
C VAL A 48 2.58 5.96 8.85
N ALA A 49 1.70 5.21 9.52
CA ALA A 49 2.00 4.54 10.77
C ALA A 49 3.16 3.53 10.62
N ARG A 50 3.21 2.78 9.51
CA ARG A 50 4.28 1.81 9.21
C ARG A 50 5.62 2.46 8.92
N ALA A 51 5.65 3.50 8.10
CA ALA A 51 6.87 4.24 7.82
C ALA A 51 7.41 4.89 9.11
N TYR A 52 6.53 5.52 9.90
CA TYR A 52 6.90 6.10 11.18
C TYR A 52 7.41 5.06 12.18
N GLU A 53 6.75 3.90 12.30
CA GLU A 53 7.13 2.86 13.25
C GLU A 53 8.49 2.21 12.91
N ALA A 54 8.79 2.02 11.63
CA ALA A 54 10.06 1.44 11.17
C ALA A 54 11.18 2.47 10.97
N GLY A 55 10.91 3.77 11.11
CA GLY A 55 11.89 4.83 10.84
C GLY A 55 12.24 5.00 9.35
N CYS A 56 11.35 4.57 8.45
CA CYS A 56 11.56 4.65 7.00
C CYS A 56 11.22 6.03 6.44
N PRO A 57 11.88 6.47 5.37
CA PRO A 57 11.38 7.54 4.52
C PRO A 57 9.98 7.22 3.96
N LEU A 58 9.13 8.25 3.92
CA LEU A 58 7.80 8.22 3.32
C LEU A 58 7.71 9.31 2.26
N SER A 59 7.50 8.90 1.02
CA SER A 59 7.16 9.78 -0.09
C SER A 59 5.66 9.70 -0.36
N ILE A 60 5.06 10.85 -0.69
CA ILE A 60 3.62 10.95 -0.95
C ILE A 60 3.46 11.30 -2.42
N MET A 61 2.64 10.53 -3.13
CA MET A 61 2.27 10.87 -4.48
C MET A 61 1.36 12.10 -4.46
N GLU A 62 1.81 13.18 -5.08
CA GLU A 62 1.01 14.40 -5.21
C GLU A 62 -0.06 14.26 -6.30
N GLY A 63 -1.20 14.89 -6.08
CA GLY A 63 -2.37 14.78 -6.95
C GLY A 63 -3.17 13.50 -6.71
N GLY A 64 -4.29 13.37 -7.43
CA GLY A 64 -5.11 12.16 -7.40
C GLY A 64 -4.40 10.95 -8.00
N TRP A 65 -5.02 9.78 -7.88
CA TRP A 65 -4.50 8.55 -8.47
C TRP A 65 -4.39 8.66 -10.00
N ASP A 66 -3.21 8.33 -10.52
CA ASP A 66 -2.92 8.09 -11.93
C ASP A 66 -1.85 7.00 -11.99
N ALA A 67 -2.17 5.89 -12.64
CA ALA A 67 -1.32 4.70 -12.65
C ALA A 67 0.07 4.94 -13.28
N ALA A 68 0.14 5.73 -14.36
CA ALA A 68 1.40 6.00 -15.04
C ALA A 68 2.28 6.97 -14.24
N ARG A 69 1.68 7.98 -13.60
CA ARG A 69 2.38 8.88 -12.67
C ARG A 69 2.86 8.15 -11.43
N PHE A 70 2.07 7.22 -10.90
CA PHE A 70 2.47 6.39 -9.77
C PHE A 70 3.73 5.58 -10.09
N VAL A 71 3.77 4.89 -11.23
CA VAL A 71 4.96 4.13 -11.67
C VAL A 71 6.19 5.04 -11.73
N LYS A 72 6.06 6.20 -12.38
CA LYS A 72 7.17 7.19 -12.47
C LYS A 72 7.62 7.69 -11.11
N ALA A 73 6.67 7.99 -10.21
CA ALA A 73 6.98 8.46 -8.86
C ALA A 73 7.77 7.40 -8.08
N VAL A 74 7.36 6.14 -8.17
CA VAL A 74 8.08 5.02 -7.54
C VAL A 74 9.47 4.83 -8.13
N GLU A 75 9.64 4.94 -9.45
CA GLU A 75 10.96 4.82 -10.10
C GLU A 75 11.92 5.93 -9.66
N LEU A 76 11.44 7.17 -9.65
CA LEU A 76 12.25 8.35 -9.27
C LEU A 76 12.65 8.30 -7.79
N ASP A 77 11.70 7.97 -6.92
CA ASP A 77 11.91 7.87 -5.48
C ASP A 77 12.65 6.58 -5.08
N ARG A 78 12.69 5.59 -5.97
CA ARG A 78 13.19 4.22 -5.72
C ARG A 78 12.49 3.56 -4.54
N SER A 79 11.18 3.78 -4.41
CA SER A 79 10.39 3.22 -3.31
C SER A 79 10.42 1.69 -3.34
N THR A 80 10.42 1.07 -2.16
CA THR A 80 10.54 -0.38 -2.00
C THR A 80 9.23 -1.02 -1.54
N VAL A 81 8.38 -0.25 -0.85
CA VAL A 81 7.10 -0.72 -0.30
C VAL A 81 5.98 0.27 -0.63
N THR A 82 4.81 -0.25 -0.98
CA THR A 82 3.59 0.59 -1.14
C THR A 82 2.33 -0.17 -0.73
N SER A 83 1.22 0.54 -0.62
CA SER A 83 -0.11 -0.04 -0.44
C SER A 83 -1.06 0.53 -1.48
N LEU A 84 -1.82 -0.36 -2.12
CA LEU A 84 -2.79 -0.04 -3.17
C LEU A 84 -4.12 -0.71 -2.84
N VAL A 85 -5.21 -0.18 -3.38
CA VAL A 85 -6.50 -0.89 -3.42
C VAL A 85 -6.62 -1.77 -4.66
N PRO A 86 -7.48 -2.81 -4.69
CA PRO A 86 -7.61 -3.70 -5.84
C PRO A 86 -7.88 -2.99 -7.17
N THR A 87 -8.65 -1.90 -7.17
CA THR A 87 -8.93 -1.11 -8.39
C THR A 87 -7.67 -0.45 -8.93
N GLN A 88 -6.78 0.05 -8.08
CA GLN A 88 -5.50 0.62 -8.51
C GLN A 88 -4.59 -0.46 -9.12
N VAL A 89 -4.60 -1.67 -8.54
CA VAL A 89 -3.89 -2.82 -9.13
C VAL A 89 -4.48 -3.17 -10.50
N HIS A 90 -5.81 -3.15 -10.63
CA HIS A 90 -6.48 -3.38 -11.90
C HIS A 90 -6.08 -2.35 -12.96
N ASP A 91 -5.99 -1.06 -12.61
CA ASP A 91 -5.56 -0.01 -13.53
C ASP A 91 -4.14 -0.25 -14.07
N LEU A 92 -3.21 -0.70 -13.20
CA LEU A 92 -1.84 -1.05 -13.59
C LEU A 92 -1.82 -2.20 -14.60
N ILE A 93 -2.66 -3.23 -14.38
CA ILE A 93 -2.80 -4.37 -15.28
C ILE A 93 -3.42 -3.94 -16.61
N ALA A 94 -4.50 -3.17 -16.58
CA ALA A 94 -5.24 -2.74 -17.76
C ALA A 94 -4.37 -1.91 -18.71
N LEU A 95 -3.43 -1.14 -18.17
CA LEU A 95 -2.46 -0.35 -18.92
C LEU A 95 -1.18 -1.14 -19.29
N GLY A 96 -1.05 -2.39 -18.85
CA GLY A 96 0.14 -3.21 -19.09
C GLY A 96 1.42 -2.64 -18.48
N LEU A 97 1.30 -1.87 -17.39
CA LEU A 97 2.43 -1.23 -16.74
C LEU A 97 3.23 -2.25 -15.93
N THR A 98 4.55 -2.24 -16.09
CA THR A 98 5.45 -3.12 -15.37
C THR A 98 5.90 -2.49 -14.06
N ALA A 99 6.17 -3.34 -13.06
CA ALA A 99 6.60 -2.87 -11.76
C ALA A 99 8.03 -2.29 -11.80
N PRO A 100 8.27 -1.13 -11.17
CA PRO A 100 9.61 -0.64 -10.91
C PRO A 100 10.45 -1.66 -10.15
N ARG A 101 11.69 -1.90 -10.58
CA ARG A 101 12.58 -2.93 -10.01
C ARG A 101 12.93 -2.71 -8.52
N SER A 102 12.78 -1.48 -8.02
CA SER A 102 13.02 -1.19 -6.59
C SER A 102 11.91 -1.72 -5.69
N LEU A 103 10.69 -1.90 -6.20
CA LEU A 103 9.59 -2.42 -5.41
C LEU A 103 9.84 -3.88 -5.07
N ARG A 104 9.78 -4.18 -3.78
CA ARG A 104 9.81 -5.55 -3.27
C ARG A 104 8.47 -6.00 -2.70
N VAL A 105 7.59 -5.05 -2.33
CA VAL A 105 6.29 -5.36 -1.72
C VAL A 105 5.23 -4.35 -2.16
N VAL A 106 4.09 -4.86 -2.64
CA VAL A 106 2.87 -4.09 -2.88
C VAL A 106 1.73 -4.72 -2.10
N ILE A 107 1.18 -3.98 -1.16
CA ILE A 107 0.12 -4.48 -0.27
C ILE A 107 -1.22 -4.12 -0.90
N ALA A 108 -1.97 -5.11 -1.36
CA ALA A 108 -3.32 -4.93 -1.89
C ALA A 108 -4.35 -5.10 -0.77
N GLY A 109 -4.90 -3.98 -0.28
CA GLY A 109 -5.82 -3.95 0.87
C GLY A 109 -7.10 -3.14 0.61
N GLY A 110 -8.04 -3.16 1.55
CA GLY A 110 -9.31 -2.41 1.44
C GLY A 110 -10.38 -3.07 0.56
N GLY A 111 -10.11 -4.27 0.03
CA GLY A 111 -11.05 -5.06 -0.75
C GLY A 111 -10.44 -6.39 -1.18
N ARG A 112 -11.23 -7.25 -1.81
CA ARG A 112 -10.74 -8.53 -2.34
C ARG A 112 -10.08 -8.30 -3.69
N LEU A 113 -8.77 -8.52 -3.78
CA LEU A 113 -8.11 -8.74 -5.06
C LEU A 113 -8.50 -10.15 -5.54
N ASN A 114 -9.02 -10.27 -6.76
CA ASN A 114 -9.36 -11.59 -7.29
C ASN A 114 -8.08 -12.31 -7.75
N GLU A 115 -8.11 -13.64 -7.81
CA GLU A 115 -6.94 -14.46 -8.11
C GLU A 115 -6.36 -14.18 -9.51
N ARG A 116 -7.23 -13.87 -10.47
CA ARG A 116 -6.83 -13.55 -11.85
C ARG A 116 -5.99 -12.27 -11.89
N ASP A 117 -6.48 -11.19 -11.29
CA ASP A 117 -5.77 -9.91 -11.25
C ASP A 117 -4.48 -10.03 -10.44
N GLY A 118 -4.50 -10.78 -9.32
CA GLY A 118 -3.30 -11.07 -8.57
C GLY A 118 -2.24 -11.84 -9.38
N LYS A 119 -2.65 -12.75 -10.27
CA LYS A 119 -1.74 -13.46 -11.17
C LYS A 119 -1.19 -12.52 -12.26
N LEU A 120 -2.05 -11.78 -12.94
CA LEU A 120 -1.66 -10.84 -14.01
C LEU A 120 -0.71 -9.75 -13.48
N ALA A 121 -0.98 -9.21 -12.28
CA ALA A 121 -0.09 -8.24 -11.65
C ALA A 121 1.33 -8.82 -11.45
N ARG A 122 1.43 -10.07 -10.97
CA ARG A 122 2.73 -10.74 -10.77
C ARG A 122 3.44 -11.05 -12.07
N GLU A 123 2.71 -11.39 -13.14
CA GLU A 123 3.27 -11.57 -14.48
C GLU A 123 3.86 -10.27 -15.03
N LEU A 124 3.27 -9.12 -14.69
CA LEU A 124 3.81 -7.78 -14.96
C LEU A 124 4.92 -7.35 -13.97
N GLY A 125 5.34 -8.24 -13.07
CA GLY A 125 6.42 -8.01 -12.11
C GLY A 125 6.00 -7.35 -10.81
N TRP A 126 4.71 -7.07 -10.58
CA TRP A 126 4.26 -6.43 -9.34
C TRP A 126 4.31 -7.43 -8.17
N PRO A 127 5.06 -7.14 -7.08
CA PRO A 127 5.17 -8.04 -5.94
C PRO A 127 3.96 -7.91 -5.01
N VAL A 128 2.77 -8.21 -5.54
CA VAL A 128 1.50 -8.04 -4.84
C VAL A 128 1.28 -9.10 -3.75
N LEU A 129 1.05 -8.63 -2.54
CA LEU A 129 0.60 -9.39 -1.38
C LEU A 129 -0.82 -8.96 -1.05
N GLN A 130 -1.75 -9.91 -1.10
CA GLN A 130 -3.14 -9.65 -0.75
C GLN A 130 -3.30 -9.71 0.78
N THR A 131 -3.86 -8.66 1.36
CA THR A 131 -4.21 -8.66 2.79
C THR A 131 -5.69 -8.88 2.97
N TYR A 132 -6.06 -9.83 3.82
CA TYR A 132 -7.40 -9.89 4.42
C TYR A 132 -7.41 -8.98 5.64
N GLY A 133 -7.85 -7.73 5.47
CA GLY A 133 -8.10 -6.80 6.57
C GLY A 133 -9.57 -6.38 6.56
N MET A 134 -10.36 -6.89 7.51
CA MET A 134 -11.65 -6.27 7.86
C MET A 134 -11.40 -5.20 8.92
N THR A 135 -12.22 -4.15 8.93
CA THR A 135 -12.04 -2.92 9.72
C THR A 135 -12.11 -3.12 11.25
N GLU A 136 -12.30 -4.35 11.74
CA GLU A 136 -12.47 -4.67 13.17
C GLU A 136 -11.24 -5.27 13.90
N ALA A 137 -10.03 -5.30 13.32
CA ALA A 137 -8.83 -5.84 13.97
C ALA A 137 -8.04 -4.81 14.80
#